data_AF-A0A645FBH2-F1
#
_entry.id   AF-A0A645FBH2-F1
#
_cell.length_a   1.000
_cell.length_b   1.000
_cell.length_c   1.000
_cell.angle_alpha   90.00
_cell.angle_beta   90.00
_cell.angle_gamma   90.00
#
_symmetry.space_group_name_H-M   'P 1'
#
loop_
_entity.id
_entity.type
_entity.pdbx_description
1 polymer ?
#
loop_
_entity_poly.entity_id
_entity_poly.type
_entity_poly.pdbx_seq_one_letter_code
_entity_poly.pdbx_strand_id
1 'polypeptide(L)'
;MGTNKHHGNFIIRKSTDRGKTWTIPYDKTQGLILEGEYHTAPVPVLIHKGRIWRGVEYATAKSTKWGERYSALMMSIPENADLLNAKNWIRSNHLPFDSTYLNGHFHAWLEGNAVVTRDGEVANVLRVYTPDLKDEYCAILTVDKKGKKLNFDRNSFFKMPGAAKKFTIRYDEETHKYWSLVNYIPDEYKNIRTDRARNTLALASSSDLKNWEIESILLRHQDSIYHGFQYIDWLFDGNDIIFVSRTAYDDDEGGAKSAHDANYLTFHKVESFKSK
;
A
#
# COMPACT_ATOMS: atom_id res chain seq x y z
N MET A 1 7.92 -3.55 -11.25
CA MET A 1 8.20 -2.12 -11.00
C MET A 1 8.48 -1.97 -9.51
N GLY A 2 9.53 -1.26 -9.13
CA GLY A 2 9.91 -1.13 -7.72
C GLY A 2 11.30 -0.54 -7.60
N THR A 3 11.96 -0.77 -6.49
CA THR A 3 13.32 -0.28 -6.24
C THR A 3 14.33 -1.41 -6.48
N ASN A 4 15.51 -1.09 -7.00
CA ASN A 4 16.56 -2.10 -7.27
C ASN A 4 17.30 -2.58 -6.00
N LYS A 5 17.11 -1.89 -4.88
CA LYS A 5 17.56 -2.24 -3.52
C LYS A 5 16.63 -1.54 -2.52
N HIS A 6 16.81 -1.77 -1.22
CA HIS A 6 15.94 -1.22 -0.16
C HIS A 6 15.65 0.28 -0.32
N HIS A 7 16.69 1.12 -0.42
CA HIS A 7 16.60 2.53 -0.80
C HIS A 7 17.40 2.73 -2.09
N GLY A 8 16.73 2.65 -3.24
CA GLY A 8 17.41 2.59 -4.53
C GLY A 8 16.62 3.20 -5.66
N ASN A 9 17.19 3.13 -6.86
CA ASN A 9 16.61 3.68 -8.07
C ASN A 9 15.22 3.06 -8.31
N PHE A 10 14.29 3.87 -8.79
CA PHE A 10 12.99 3.39 -9.23
C PHE A 10 13.13 2.79 -10.63
N ILE A 11 12.84 1.50 -10.75
CA ILE A 11 13.09 0.69 -11.95
C ILE A 11 11.86 -0.10 -12.39
N ILE A 12 11.85 -0.43 -13.68
CA ILE A 12 10.91 -1.37 -14.30
C ILE A 12 11.73 -2.42 -15.04
N ARG A 13 11.37 -3.68 -14.82
CA ARG A 13 11.87 -4.81 -15.60
C ARG A 13 10.70 -5.40 -16.37
N LYS A 14 10.98 -5.87 -17.59
CA LYS A 14 9.99 -6.49 -18.47
C LYS A 14 10.40 -7.93 -18.74
N SER A 15 9.42 -8.82 -18.75
CA SER A 15 9.53 -10.17 -19.27
C SER A 15 8.53 -10.35 -20.40
N THR A 16 8.90 -11.09 -21.44
CA THR A 16 8.02 -11.48 -22.55
C THR A 16 7.93 -13.00 -22.70
N ASP A 17 8.45 -13.74 -21.72
CA ASP A 17 8.60 -15.20 -21.74
C ASP A 17 8.03 -15.86 -20.47
N ARG A 18 6.95 -15.25 -19.93
CA ARG A 18 6.25 -15.72 -18.72
C ARG A 18 7.14 -15.70 -17.47
N GLY A 19 8.03 -14.71 -17.37
CA GLY A 19 8.86 -14.46 -16.20
C GLY A 19 10.17 -15.25 -16.14
N LYS A 20 10.53 -16.01 -17.19
CA LYS A 20 11.78 -16.78 -17.22
C LYS A 20 13.00 -15.87 -17.30
N THR A 21 12.94 -14.84 -18.12
CA THR A 21 13.99 -13.82 -18.23
C THR A 21 13.41 -12.42 -18.08
N TRP A 22 14.27 -11.48 -17.68
CA TRP A 22 13.89 -10.10 -17.38
C TRP A 22 14.93 -9.12 -17.90
N THR A 23 14.48 -8.01 -18.50
CA THR A 23 15.36 -6.91 -18.90
C THR A 23 16.19 -6.38 -17.72
N ILE A 24 17.37 -5.85 -18.03
CA ILE A 24 18.24 -5.17 -17.07
C ILE A 24 17.98 -3.66 -17.18
N PRO A 25 17.59 -2.98 -16.08
CA PRO A 25 17.32 -1.56 -16.07
C PRO A 25 18.62 -0.75 -16.03
N TYR A 26 19.33 -0.75 -17.16
CA TYR A 26 20.66 -0.14 -17.29
C TYR A 26 20.61 1.38 -17.42
N ASP A 27 19.69 1.90 -18.25
CA ASP A 27 19.56 3.33 -18.52
C ASP A 27 18.10 3.78 -18.68
N LYS A 28 17.94 5.09 -18.94
CA LYS A 28 16.65 5.79 -19.04
C LYS A 28 15.73 5.31 -20.17
N THR A 29 16.22 4.52 -21.12
CA THR A 29 15.43 3.89 -22.17
C THR A 29 15.23 2.39 -21.97
N GLN A 30 15.86 1.82 -20.93
CA GLN A 30 15.84 0.38 -20.65
C GLN A 30 15.27 0.06 -19.26
N GLY A 31 14.50 0.95 -18.65
CA GLY A 31 13.77 0.69 -17.41
C GLY A 31 14.37 1.29 -16.14
N LEU A 32 15.45 2.07 -16.23
CA LEU A 32 15.86 2.97 -15.14
C LEU A 32 15.00 4.23 -15.20
N ILE A 33 13.95 4.30 -14.38
CA ILE A 33 12.93 5.37 -14.48
C ILE A 33 13.33 6.61 -13.69
N LEU A 34 13.81 6.43 -12.45
CA LEU A 34 14.35 7.51 -11.64
C LEU A 34 15.61 7.04 -10.90
N GLU A 35 16.67 7.82 -11.01
CA GLU A 35 17.85 7.67 -10.18
C GLU A 35 17.66 8.34 -8.81
N GLY A 36 18.25 7.74 -7.77
CA GLY A 36 18.17 8.23 -6.40
C GLY A 36 17.66 7.16 -5.43
N GLU A 37 17.27 7.59 -4.23
CA GLU A 37 16.72 6.69 -3.22
C GLU A 37 15.19 6.78 -3.21
N TYR A 38 14.55 5.68 -3.57
CA TYR A 38 13.10 5.51 -3.46
C TYR A 38 12.80 4.35 -2.54
N HIS A 39 11.57 4.32 -2.06
CA HIS A 39 10.98 3.25 -1.27
C HIS A 39 9.58 2.95 -1.81
N THR A 40 9.18 1.69 -1.76
CA THR A 40 7.80 1.27 -2.02
C THR A 40 7.56 -0.15 -1.53
N ALA A 41 6.31 -0.58 -1.55
CA ALA A 41 5.87 -1.96 -1.30
C ALA A 41 4.99 -2.45 -2.47
N PRO A 42 4.50 -3.70 -2.45
CA PRO A 42 3.47 -4.18 -3.38
C PRO A 42 2.12 -3.44 -3.18
N VAL A 43 2.00 -2.24 -3.72
CA VAL A 43 0.78 -1.41 -3.68
C VAL A 43 0.14 -1.31 -5.06
N PRO A 44 -1.18 -1.05 -5.17
CA PRO A 44 -1.91 -1.17 -6.43
C PRO A 44 -1.41 -0.19 -7.48
N VAL A 45 -1.57 -0.61 -8.74
CA VAL A 45 -1.36 0.21 -9.93
C VAL A 45 -2.73 0.52 -10.51
N LEU A 46 -3.04 1.80 -10.66
CA LEU A 46 -4.33 2.25 -11.16
C LEU A 46 -4.23 2.61 -12.65
N ILE A 47 -5.17 2.15 -13.46
CA ILE A 47 -5.38 2.65 -14.82
C ILE A 47 -6.60 3.57 -14.78
N HIS A 48 -6.43 4.85 -15.09
CA HIS A 48 -7.51 5.83 -15.09
C HIS A 48 -7.21 7.00 -16.00
N LYS A 49 -8.23 7.48 -16.73
CA LYS A 49 -8.12 8.60 -17.69
C LYS A 49 -6.96 8.43 -18.68
N GLY A 50 -6.79 7.23 -19.25
CA GLY A 50 -5.76 6.91 -20.25
C GLY A 50 -4.32 6.85 -19.71
N ARG A 51 -4.17 6.71 -18.38
CA ARG A 51 -2.88 6.75 -17.69
C ARG A 51 -2.78 5.66 -16.66
N ILE A 52 -1.56 5.20 -16.44
CA ILE A 52 -1.17 4.33 -15.33
C ILE A 52 -0.65 5.22 -14.20
N TRP A 53 -1.08 4.95 -12.97
CA TRP A 53 -0.76 5.70 -11.75
C TRP A 53 -0.19 4.78 -10.68
N ARG A 54 0.83 5.26 -9.97
CA ARG A 54 1.48 4.49 -8.91
C ARG A 54 2.08 5.40 -7.83
N GLY A 55 1.64 5.21 -6.57
CA GLY A 55 2.27 5.86 -5.42
C GLY A 55 3.67 5.31 -5.17
N VAL A 56 4.63 6.16 -4.82
CA VAL A 56 6.00 5.77 -4.44
C VAL A 56 6.44 6.72 -3.32
N GLU A 57 7.43 6.35 -2.51
CA GLU A 57 8.04 7.26 -1.56
C GLU A 57 9.45 7.65 -2.02
N TYR A 58 9.77 8.94 -1.99
CA TYR A 58 11.15 9.42 -2.12
C TYR A 58 11.83 9.32 -0.76
N ALA A 59 12.98 8.65 -0.71
CA ALA A 59 13.65 8.28 0.54
C ALA A 59 14.91 9.10 0.83
N THR A 60 15.17 10.18 0.08
CA THR A 60 16.25 11.11 0.40
C THR A 60 15.68 12.34 1.12
N ALA A 61 16.20 12.63 2.30
CA ALA A 61 15.82 13.76 3.14
C ALA A 61 17.02 14.27 3.95
N LYS A 62 16.82 15.32 4.76
CA LYS A 62 17.84 15.81 5.71
C LYS A 62 18.17 14.81 6.83
N SER A 63 17.28 13.86 7.09
CA SER A 63 17.41 12.80 8.09
C SER A 63 17.47 11.45 7.37
N THR A 64 18.27 10.51 7.89
CA THR A 64 18.31 9.12 7.43
C THR A 64 17.47 8.18 8.30
N LYS A 65 16.82 8.71 9.33
CA LYS A 65 15.95 7.93 10.21
C LYS A 65 14.81 7.32 9.41
N TRP A 66 14.52 6.06 9.71
CA TRP A 66 13.39 5.36 9.11
C TRP A 66 12.09 6.11 9.41
N GLY A 67 11.21 6.22 8.42
CA GLY A 67 9.98 6.99 8.53
C GLY A 67 10.16 8.46 8.14
N GLU A 68 10.96 9.22 8.91
CA GLU A 68 11.21 10.65 8.69
C GLU A 68 11.79 10.95 7.30
N ARG A 69 12.57 10.02 6.74
CA ARG A 69 13.21 10.20 5.42
C ARG A 69 12.26 10.03 4.25
N TYR A 70 11.06 9.49 4.46
CA TYR A 70 10.13 9.17 3.39
C TYR A 70 9.24 10.36 3.06
N SER A 71 9.11 10.65 1.77
CA SER A 71 8.23 11.68 1.24
C SER A 71 7.25 11.05 0.26
N ALA A 72 5.95 11.31 0.43
CA ALA A 72 4.93 10.79 -0.49
C ALA A 72 5.09 11.41 -1.89
N LEU A 73 5.02 10.60 -2.95
CA LEU A 73 4.95 11.07 -4.33
C LEU A 73 4.05 10.18 -5.20
N MET A 74 3.68 10.68 -6.37
CA MET A 74 2.93 9.94 -7.38
C MET A 74 3.70 9.88 -8.69
N MET A 75 3.70 8.70 -9.31
CA MET A 75 4.21 8.47 -10.66
C MET A 75 3.03 8.22 -11.61
N SER A 76 3.14 8.70 -12.85
CA SER A 76 2.18 8.34 -13.89
C SER A 76 2.77 8.32 -15.30
N ILE A 77 2.14 7.57 -16.19
CA ILE A 77 2.55 7.41 -17.60
C ILE A 77 1.30 7.22 -18.47
N PRO A 78 1.24 7.69 -19.74
CA PRO A 78 0.18 7.27 -20.65
C PRO A 78 0.16 5.75 -20.80
N GLU A 79 -1.03 5.14 -20.81
CA GLU A 79 -1.18 3.68 -20.80
C GLU A 79 -0.57 2.98 -22.03
N ASN A 80 -0.51 3.69 -23.16
CA ASN A 80 0.00 3.22 -24.44
C ASN A 80 1.46 3.62 -24.70
N ALA A 81 2.13 4.26 -23.74
CA ALA A 81 3.53 4.63 -23.87
C ALA A 81 4.46 3.46 -23.50
N ASP A 82 5.70 3.50 -23.99
CA ASP A 82 6.73 2.54 -23.58
C ASP A 82 7.08 2.74 -22.10
N LEU A 83 6.71 1.75 -21.27
CA LEU A 83 6.93 1.76 -19.83
C LEU A 83 8.41 1.77 -19.45
N LEU A 84 9.31 1.25 -20.30
CA LEU A 84 10.74 1.19 -20.02
C LEU A 84 11.46 2.52 -20.27
N ASN A 85 10.82 3.45 -20.99
CA ASN A 85 11.40 4.75 -21.30
C ASN A 85 11.01 5.79 -20.26
N ALA A 86 11.98 6.21 -19.44
CA ALA A 86 11.83 7.18 -18.37
C ALA A 86 11.24 8.52 -18.83
N LYS A 87 11.47 8.93 -20.10
CA LYS A 87 10.92 10.19 -20.63
C LYS A 87 9.38 10.20 -20.70
N ASN A 88 8.75 9.04 -20.72
CA ASN A 88 7.29 8.92 -20.75
C ASN A 88 6.65 9.06 -19.36
N TRP A 89 7.45 8.92 -18.30
CA TRP A 89 6.98 9.01 -16.93
C TRP A 89 6.93 10.46 -16.45
N ILE A 90 5.85 10.76 -15.74
CA ILE A 90 5.66 11.99 -14.98
C ILE A 90 5.82 11.64 -13.50
N ARG A 91 6.60 12.45 -12.80
CA ARG A 91 6.76 12.43 -11.36
C ARG A 91 6.15 13.71 -10.78
N SER A 92 5.37 13.60 -9.72
CA SER A 92 4.86 14.76 -8.99
C SER A 92 5.95 15.46 -8.17
N ASN A 93 5.66 16.61 -7.55
CA ASN A 93 6.42 17.00 -6.34
C ASN A 93 6.32 15.88 -5.28
N HIS A 94 7.19 15.94 -4.29
CA HIS A 94 7.10 15.08 -3.11
C HIS A 94 6.68 15.89 -1.90
N LEU A 95 5.96 15.26 -0.97
CA LEU A 95 5.57 15.87 0.30
C LEU A 95 6.42 15.25 1.41
N PRO A 96 7.32 16.01 2.04
CA PRO A 96 8.22 15.49 3.06
C PRO A 96 7.49 15.13 4.34
N PHE A 97 8.20 14.47 5.24
CA PHE A 97 7.82 14.35 6.63
C PHE A 97 7.61 15.75 7.27
N ASP A 98 6.55 15.89 8.07
CA ASP A 98 6.26 17.08 8.87
C ASP A 98 5.89 16.64 10.29
N SER A 99 6.75 16.95 11.26
CA SER A 99 6.57 16.58 12.66
C SER A 99 5.39 17.28 13.32
N THR A 100 4.77 18.28 12.70
CA THR A 100 3.61 18.98 13.27
C THR A 100 2.29 18.26 12.97
N TYR A 101 2.31 17.24 12.11
CA TYR A 101 1.13 16.48 11.74
C TYR A 101 0.69 15.55 12.89
N LEU A 102 -0.63 15.37 12.99
CA LEU A 102 -1.27 14.59 14.05
C LEU A 102 -0.76 14.97 15.45
N ASN A 103 -0.59 16.28 15.70
CA ASN A 103 -0.10 16.82 16.98
C ASN A 103 1.24 16.24 17.44
N GLY A 104 2.15 15.94 16.51
CA GLY A 104 3.46 15.35 16.84
C GLY A 104 3.51 13.82 16.73
N HIS A 105 2.40 13.16 16.42
CA HIS A 105 2.32 11.70 16.35
C HIS A 105 2.49 11.12 14.94
N PHE A 106 2.69 11.97 13.93
CA PHE A 106 3.04 11.52 12.58
C PHE A 106 4.52 11.13 12.53
N HIS A 107 4.82 9.89 12.13
CA HIS A 107 6.21 9.38 12.04
C HIS A 107 6.63 8.91 10.64
N ALA A 108 5.70 8.63 9.71
CA ALA A 108 6.05 8.24 8.35
C ALA A 108 4.89 8.31 7.35
N TRP A 109 5.24 8.65 6.10
CA TRP A 109 4.48 8.30 4.89
C TRP A 109 4.87 6.90 4.43
N LEU A 110 3.91 6.01 4.16
CA LEU A 110 4.22 4.64 3.75
C LEU A 110 3.20 4.09 2.74
N GLU A 111 3.72 3.35 1.75
CA GLU A 111 2.98 2.36 0.95
C GLU A 111 1.69 2.91 0.30
N GLY A 112 1.82 3.99 -0.47
CA GLY A 112 0.67 4.70 -1.04
C GLY A 112 -0.12 3.98 -2.14
N ASN A 113 -1.45 3.97 -2.02
CA ASN A 113 -2.40 3.40 -2.97
C ASN A 113 -2.88 4.47 -3.96
N ALA A 114 -2.66 4.26 -5.27
CA ALA A 114 -3.34 5.06 -6.28
C ALA A 114 -4.79 4.58 -6.42
N VAL A 115 -5.76 5.46 -6.14
CA VAL A 115 -7.20 5.13 -6.14
C VAL A 115 -8.00 6.24 -6.82
N VAL A 116 -9.09 5.89 -7.51
CA VAL A 116 -10.04 6.87 -8.06
C VAL A 116 -11.00 7.31 -6.95
N THR A 117 -11.20 8.61 -6.76
CA THR A 117 -12.18 9.15 -5.82
C THR A 117 -13.59 9.10 -6.41
N ARG A 118 -14.62 9.33 -5.58
CA ARG A 118 -16.02 9.40 -6.07
C ARG A 118 -16.23 10.50 -7.11
N ASP A 119 -15.43 11.56 -7.05
CA ASP A 119 -15.44 12.66 -8.02
C ASP A 119 -14.67 12.33 -9.32
N GLY A 120 -14.18 11.09 -9.46
CA GLY A 120 -13.45 10.62 -10.64
C GLY A 120 -12.02 11.16 -10.74
N GLU A 121 -11.46 11.71 -9.66
CA GLU A 121 -10.07 12.18 -9.62
C GLU A 121 -9.15 11.12 -9.01
N VAL A 122 -7.83 11.29 -9.18
CA VAL A 122 -6.84 10.35 -8.61
C VAL A 122 -6.36 10.83 -7.26
N ALA A 123 -6.41 9.94 -6.28
CA ALA A 123 -5.83 10.13 -4.95
C ALA A 123 -4.69 9.15 -4.68
N ASN A 124 -3.76 9.56 -3.82
CA ASN A 124 -2.80 8.67 -3.17
C ASN A 124 -3.27 8.45 -1.72
N VAL A 125 -3.68 7.23 -1.38
CA VAL A 125 -4.12 6.85 -0.03
C VAL A 125 -2.99 6.07 0.65
N LEU A 126 -2.31 6.70 1.61
CA LEU A 126 -1.17 6.12 2.31
C LEU A 126 -1.58 5.61 3.69
N ARG A 127 -0.93 4.54 4.14
CA ARG A 127 -0.88 4.25 5.58
C ARG A 127 0.03 5.26 6.26
N VAL A 128 -0.30 5.59 7.51
CA VAL A 128 0.48 6.50 8.34
C VAL A 128 1.07 5.74 9.50
N TYR A 129 2.36 5.93 9.77
CA TYR A 129 2.97 5.37 10.97
C TYR A 129 2.76 6.31 12.16
N THR A 130 1.93 5.88 13.12
CA THR A 130 1.61 6.58 14.37
C THR A 130 1.72 5.61 15.56
N PRO A 131 2.91 5.06 15.86
CA PRO A 131 3.10 4.00 16.85
C PRO A 131 2.62 4.32 18.26
N ASP A 132 2.56 5.61 18.59
CA ASP A 132 2.19 6.11 19.92
C ASP A 132 0.66 6.26 20.08
N LEU A 133 -0.10 6.12 18.99
CA LEU A 133 -1.56 6.22 19.00
C LEU A 133 -2.21 4.83 19.00
N LYS A 134 -3.37 4.74 19.62
CA LYS A 134 -4.24 3.55 19.59
C LYS A 134 -5.09 3.49 18.33
N ASP A 135 -5.47 4.65 17.81
CA ASP A 135 -6.15 4.77 16.53
C ASP A 135 -5.15 4.64 15.37
N GLU A 136 -5.60 4.01 14.29
CA GLU A 136 -4.85 3.86 13.04
C GLU A 136 -5.35 4.86 12.00
N TYR A 137 -4.43 5.43 11.22
CA TYR A 137 -4.75 6.49 10.28
C TYR A 137 -4.27 6.17 8.87
N CYS A 138 -5.11 6.48 7.89
CA CYS A 138 -4.67 6.68 6.52
C CYS A 138 -4.64 8.18 6.20
N ALA A 139 -3.91 8.54 5.15
CA ALA A 139 -3.86 9.90 4.62
C ALA A 139 -4.28 9.91 3.16
N ILE A 140 -5.14 10.85 2.79
CA ILE A 140 -5.63 11.00 1.42
C ILE A 140 -4.99 12.25 0.81
N LEU A 141 -4.15 12.05 -0.20
CA LEU A 141 -3.48 13.12 -0.93
C LEU A 141 -4.08 13.22 -2.33
N THR A 142 -4.30 14.44 -2.83
CA THR A 142 -4.88 14.65 -4.15
C THR A 142 -3.79 14.92 -5.18
N VAL A 143 -3.97 14.42 -6.39
CA VAL A 143 -3.06 14.62 -7.51
C VAL A 143 -3.72 15.53 -8.54
N ASP A 144 -2.99 16.52 -9.06
CA ASP A 144 -3.50 17.35 -10.14
C ASP A 144 -3.71 16.54 -11.43
N LYS A 145 -4.55 17.08 -12.34
CA LYS A 145 -4.88 16.41 -13.61
C LYS A 145 -3.66 16.07 -14.48
N LYS A 146 -2.54 16.77 -14.28
CA LYS A 146 -1.29 16.55 -15.03
C LYS A 146 -0.36 15.53 -14.37
N GLY A 147 -0.68 15.05 -13.17
CA GLY A 147 0.17 14.15 -12.40
C GLY A 147 1.45 14.80 -11.85
N LYS A 148 1.54 16.13 -11.86
CA LYS A 148 2.73 16.91 -11.50
C LYS A 148 2.67 17.46 -10.08
N LYS A 149 1.47 17.63 -9.51
CA LYS A 149 1.32 18.19 -8.17
C LYS A 149 0.51 17.27 -7.25
N LEU A 150 1.15 16.84 -6.17
CA LEU A 150 0.54 16.19 -5.02
C LEU A 150 0.24 17.27 -3.97
N ASN A 151 -0.98 17.29 -3.45
CA ASN A 151 -1.44 18.22 -2.42
C ASN A 151 -1.93 17.45 -1.19
N PHE A 152 -1.71 18.04 -0.03
CA PHE A 152 -2.17 17.50 1.25
C PHE A 152 -2.66 18.62 2.15
N ASP A 153 -3.81 18.40 2.78
CA ASP A 153 -4.32 19.23 3.88
C ASP A 153 -4.17 18.45 5.18
N ARG A 154 -3.75 19.12 6.27
CA ARG A 154 -3.50 18.48 7.56
C ARG A 154 -4.73 17.80 8.18
N ASN A 155 -5.93 18.12 7.70
CA ASN A 155 -7.18 17.48 8.09
C ASN A 155 -7.53 16.26 7.21
N SER A 156 -6.69 15.92 6.22
CA SER A 156 -6.88 14.76 5.33
C SER A 156 -6.27 13.47 5.88
N PHE A 157 -6.20 13.38 7.22
CA PHE A 157 -5.97 12.13 7.95
C PHE A 157 -7.32 11.57 8.39
N PHE A 158 -7.55 10.30 8.11
CA PHE A 158 -8.80 9.62 8.45
C PHE A 158 -8.51 8.36 9.24
N LYS A 159 -9.36 8.05 10.22
CA LYS A 159 -9.25 6.78 10.93
C LYS A 159 -9.58 5.65 9.96
N MET A 160 -8.73 4.64 9.92
CA MET A 160 -8.92 3.48 9.06
C MET A 160 -8.39 2.23 9.78
N PRO A 161 -9.24 1.23 10.05
CA PRO A 161 -8.80 -0.02 10.65
C PRO A 161 -7.67 -0.68 9.84
N GLY A 162 -6.62 -1.11 10.53
CA GLY A 162 -5.45 -1.76 9.92
C GLY A 162 -4.48 -0.83 9.18
N ALA A 163 -4.73 0.48 9.17
CA ALA A 163 -3.87 1.44 8.47
C ALA A 163 -2.51 1.70 9.13
N ALA A 164 -2.18 1.06 10.26
CA ALA A 164 -0.78 0.98 10.73
C ALA A 164 -0.01 -0.19 10.08
N LYS A 165 -0.60 -0.92 9.14
CA LYS A 165 0.01 -2.00 8.34
C LYS A 165 -0.28 -1.79 6.85
N LYS A 166 0.39 -2.57 5.99
CA LYS A 166 0.16 -2.54 4.54
C LYS A 166 -1.28 -2.94 4.24
N PHE A 167 -1.98 -2.12 3.46
CA PHE A 167 -3.30 -2.44 2.91
C PHE A 167 -3.34 -2.21 1.40
N THR A 168 -4.40 -2.71 0.75
CA THR A 168 -4.65 -2.48 -0.67
C THR A 168 -6.12 -2.20 -0.89
N ILE A 169 -6.39 -1.05 -1.52
CA ILE A 169 -7.74 -0.58 -1.80
C ILE A 169 -8.09 -0.87 -3.26
N ARG A 170 -9.29 -1.39 -3.49
CA ARG A 170 -9.90 -1.46 -4.82
C ARG A 170 -11.34 -0.99 -4.77
N TYR A 171 -11.77 -0.30 -5.82
CA TYR A 171 -13.16 0.13 -5.96
C TYR A 171 -13.95 -0.94 -6.70
N ASP A 172 -15.14 -1.26 -6.20
CA ASP A 172 -16.12 -2.12 -6.87
C ASP A 172 -17.24 -1.26 -7.45
N GLU A 173 -17.45 -1.36 -8.76
CA GLU A 173 -18.46 -0.57 -9.45
C GLU A 173 -19.88 -1.03 -9.11
N GLU A 174 -20.08 -2.30 -8.78
CA GLU A 174 -21.40 -2.86 -8.46
C GLU A 174 -21.90 -2.43 -7.08
N THR A 175 -21.06 -2.56 -6.04
CA THR A 175 -21.45 -2.13 -4.68
C THR A 175 -21.27 -0.64 -4.46
N HIS A 176 -20.61 0.06 -5.40
CA HIS A 176 -20.17 1.44 -5.24
C HIS A 176 -19.32 1.69 -3.98
N LYS A 177 -18.57 0.68 -3.54
CA LYS A 177 -17.72 0.73 -2.33
C LYS A 177 -16.26 0.53 -2.70
N TYR A 178 -15.38 1.11 -1.90
CA TYR A 178 -13.99 0.73 -1.79
C TYR A 178 -13.89 -0.44 -0.84
N TRP A 179 -13.11 -1.44 -1.21
CA TRP A 179 -12.85 -2.64 -0.42
C TRP A 179 -11.37 -2.71 -0.09
N SER A 180 -11.04 -3.33 1.04
CA SER A 180 -9.67 -3.60 1.46
C SER A 180 -9.61 -4.82 2.38
N LEU A 181 -8.55 -5.61 2.26
CA LEU A 181 -8.18 -6.62 3.25
C LEU A 181 -7.17 -6.00 4.22
N VAL A 182 -7.54 -5.89 5.49
CA VAL A 182 -6.79 -5.13 6.50
C VAL A 182 -6.44 -5.99 7.70
N ASN A 183 -5.26 -5.74 8.29
CA ASN A 183 -4.91 -6.33 9.57
C ASN A 183 -5.65 -5.60 10.70
N TYR A 184 -6.89 -6.01 10.98
CA TYR A 184 -7.71 -5.43 12.03
C TYR A 184 -7.15 -5.76 13.43
N ILE A 185 -7.37 -4.86 14.39
CA ILE A 185 -6.98 -5.05 15.80
C ILE A 185 -8.27 -5.12 16.64
N PRO A 186 -8.76 -6.33 16.94
CA PRO A 186 -9.83 -6.53 17.92
C PRO A 186 -9.50 -5.95 19.31
N ASP A 187 -10.52 -5.68 20.12
CA ASP A 187 -10.40 -5.02 21.43
C ASP A 187 -9.41 -5.74 22.37
N GLU A 188 -9.40 -7.07 22.36
CA GLU A 188 -8.50 -7.92 23.14
C GLU A 188 -7.01 -7.74 22.81
N TYR A 189 -6.68 -7.14 21.66
CA TYR A 189 -5.30 -6.89 21.21
C TYR A 189 -4.94 -5.40 21.21
N LYS A 190 -5.80 -4.49 21.70
CA LYS A 190 -5.54 -3.04 21.71
C LYS A 190 -4.37 -2.62 22.61
N ASN A 191 -3.91 -3.49 23.50
CA ASN A 191 -2.69 -3.28 24.28
C ASN A 191 -1.41 -3.42 23.43
N ILE A 192 -1.47 -4.13 22.30
CA ILE A 192 -0.36 -4.31 21.36
C ILE A 192 -0.18 -3.03 20.53
N ARG A 193 1.07 -2.71 20.19
CA ARG A 193 1.37 -1.58 19.30
C ARG A 193 0.76 -1.82 17.91
N THR A 194 0.15 -0.80 17.34
CA THR A 194 -0.74 -0.92 16.17
C THR A 194 -0.06 -1.52 14.94
N ASP A 195 1.24 -1.25 14.72
CA ASP A 195 2.06 -1.78 13.63
C ASP A 195 2.51 -3.24 13.81
N ARG A 196 2.33 -3.81 15.01
CA ARG A 196 2.77 -5.18 15.35
C ARG A 196 1.65 -6.21 15.28
N ALA A 197 0.41 -5.85 15.65
CA ALA A 197 -0.72 -6.77 15.61
C ALA A 197 -1.12 -7.13 14.16
N ARG A 198 -0.92 -8.40 13.79
CA ARG A 198 -1.09 -8.93 12.41
C ARG A 198 -1.85 -10.26 12.34
N ASN A 199 -2.29 -10.77 13.48
CA ASN A 199 -2.93 -12.08 13.65
C ASN A 199 -4.41 -12.10 13.29
N THR A 200 -5.01 -10.97 12.93
CA THR A 200 -6.40 -10.89 12.46
C THR A 200 -6.45 -10.20 11.11
N LEU A 201 -7.04 -10.86 10.12
CA LEU A 201 -7.30 -10.32 8.78
C LEU A 201 -8.80 -10.13 8.62
N ALA A 202 -9.21 -8.93 8.21
CA ALA A 202 -10.60 -8.57 8.03
C ALA A 202 -10.85 -7.99 6.64
N LEU A 203 -12.06 -8.22 6.12
CA LEU A 203 -12.61 -7.48 5.01
C LEU A 203 -13.17 -6.17 5.56
N ALA A 204 -12.76 -5.06 4.96
CA ALA A 204 -13.25 -3.73 5.28
C ALA A 204 -13.77 -3.03 4.03
N SER A 205 -14.78 -2.18 4.20
CA SER A 205 -15.32 -1.37 3.11
C SER A 205 -15.45 0.10 3.50
N SER A 206 -15.58 0.95 2.48
CA SER A 206 -15.85 2.38 2.62
C SER A 206 -16.62 2.89 1.41
N SER A 207 -17.55 3.83 1.59
CA SER A 207 -18.24 4.49 0.47
C SER A 207 -17.49 5.73 -0.03
N ASP A 208 -16.56 6.28 0.75
CA ASP A 208 -15.97 7.61 0.53
C ASP A 208 -14.45 7.70 0.79
N LEU A 209 -13.78 6.56 1.05
CA LEU A 209 -12.38 6.41 1.48
C LEU A 209 -12.05 6.94 2.88
N LYS A 210 -13.00 7.59 3.56
CA LYS A 210 -12.79 8.29 4.83
C LYS A 210 -13.39 7.52 6.00
N ASN A 211 -14.58 6.97 5.81
CA ASN A 211 -15.31 6.20 6.80
C ASN A 211 -15.24 4.73 6.42
N TRP A 212 -14.60 3.92 7.27
CA TRP A 212 -14.35 2.50 7.03
C TRP A 212 -15.08 1.63 8.03
N GLU A 213 -15.70 0.56 7.53
CA GLU A 213 -16.44 -0.43 8.30
C GLU A 213 -15.75 -1.79 8.18
N ILE A 214 -15.70 -2.55 9.27
CA ILE A 214 -15.30 -3.96 9.24
C ILE A 214 -16.52 -4.78 8.87
N GLU A 215 -16.44 -5.49 7.76
CA GLU A 215 -17.55 -6.27 7.20
C GLU A 215 -17.49 -7.71 7.72
N SER A 216 -16.30 -8.33 7.70
CA SER A 216 -16.10 -9.68 8.25
C SER A 216 -14.66 -9.96 8.65
N ILE A 217 -14.48 -10.87 9.62
CA ILE A 217 -13.18 -11.45 9.94
C ILE A 217 -12.95 -12.67 9.04
N LEU A 218 -11.84 -12.70 8.33
CA LEU A 218 -11.52 -13.74 7.34
C LEU A 218 -10.57 -14.78 7.91
N LEU A 219 -9.48 -14.34 8.53
CA LEU A 219 -8.47 -15.19 9.15
C LEU A 219 -8.14 -14.64 10.52
N ARG A 220 -7.93 -15.53 11.48
CA ARG A 220 -7.59 -15.14 12.84
C ARG A 220 -6.75 -16.21 13.52
N HIS A 221 -5.76 -15.77 14.28
CA HIS A 221 -4.99 -16.60 15.21
C HIS A 221 -4.96 -15.97 16.60
N GLN A 222 -4.90 -16.78 17.66
CA GLN A 222 -4.92 -16.28 19.04
C GLN A 222 -3.58 -15.68 19.47
N ASP A 223 -2.48 -16.33 19.07
CA ASP A 223 -1.13 -15.81 19.24
C ASP A 223 -0.89 -14.65 18.28
N SER A 224 -0.54 -13.50 18.82
CA SER A 224 -0.29 -12.25 18.09
C SER A 224 1.20 -11.94 17.92
N ILE A 225 2.07 -12.74 18.57
CA ILE A 225 3.51 -12.55 18.59
C ILE A 225 4.15 -13.28 17.40
N TYR A 226 3.80 -14.55 17.19
CA TYR A 226 4.43 -15.39 16.15
C TYR A 226 3.56 -15.60 14.92
N HIS A 227 2.24 -15.41 15.03
CA HIS A 227 1.30 -15.67 13.93
C HIS A 227 0.75 -14.40 13.30
N GLY A 228 0.62 -14.39 11.97
CA GLY A 228 0.15 -13.21 11.24
C GLY A 228 -0.15 -13.43 9.77
N PHE A 229 -1.04 -12.61 9.22
CA PHE A 229 -1.48 -12.65 7.82
C PHE A 229 -1.32 -11.26 7.21
N GLN A 230 -0.22 -10.99 6.51
CA GLN A 230 0.19 -9.61 6.26
C GLN A 230 0.67 -9.40 4.83
N TYR A 231 0.86 -8.13 4.48
CA TYR A 231 1.27 -7.73 3.13
C TYR A 231 0.34 -8.28 2.04
N ILE A 232 -0.95 -8.41 2.39
CA ILE A 232 -1.98 -9.01 1.53
C ILE A 232 -2.07 -8.24 0.22
N ASP A 233 -2.01 -8.94 -0.91
CA ASP A 233 -2.40 -8.39 -2.21
C ASP A 233 -3.49 -9.26 -2.80
N TRP A 234 -4.49 -8.62 -3.42
CA TRP A 234 -5.76 -9.27 -3.73
C TRP A 234 -6.38 -8.70 -5.01
N LEU A 235 -7.29 -9.46 -5.60
CA LEU A 235 -8.05 -9.11 -6.81
C LEU A 235 -9.50 -9.56 -6.66
N PHE A 236 -10.41 -8.88 -7.37
CA PHE A 236 -11.74 -9.41 -7.63
C PHE A 236 -11.64 -10.55 -8.64
N ASP A 237 -12.38 -11.63 -8.39
CA ASP A 237 -12.57 -12.76 -9.28
C ASP A 237 -14.08 -13.02 -9.40
N GLY A 238 -14.73 -12.27 -10.29
CA GLY A 238 -16.19 -12.24 -10.37
C GLY A 238 -16.83 -11.75 -9.07
N ASN A 239 -17.62 -12.60 -8.43
CA ASN A 239 -18.28 -12.31 -7.14
C ASN A 239 -17.41 -12.63 -5.91
N ASP A 240 -16.17 -13.05 -6.13
CA ASP A 240 -15.25 -13.50 -5.09
C ASP A 240 -14.05 -12.56 -5.00
N ILE A 241 -13.30 -12.67 -3.90
CA ILE A 241 -11.97 -12.08 -3.76
C ILE A 241 -10.95 -13.21 -3.71
N ILE A 242 -9.89 -13.13 -4.51
CA ILE A 242 -8.71 -13.98 -4.38
C ILE A 242 -7.55 -13.16 -3.81
N PHE A 243 -6.77 -13.74 -2.91
CA PHE A 243 -5.64 -13.03 -2.31
C PHE A 243 -4.46 -13.94 -1.99
N VAL A 244 -3.28 -13.33 -1.97
CA VAL A 244 -2.06 -13.93 -1.43
C VAL A 244 -1.68 -13.24 -0.13
N SER A 245 -1.20 -14.02 0.83
CA SER A 245 -0.77 -13.55 2.14
C SER A 245 0.66 -13.97 2.42
N ARG A 246 1.49 -13.01 2.87
CA ARG A 246 2.73 -13.36 3.60
C ARG A 246 2.29 -13.80 4.99
N THR A 247 2.34 -15.10 5.21
CA THR A 247 1.75 -15.74 6.39
C THR A 247 2.86 -16.21 7.33
N ALA A 248 2.74 -15.82 8.59
CA ALA A 248 3.57 -16.30 9.68
C ALA A 248 2.73 -17.35 10.43
N TYR A 249 3.18 -18.60 10.43
CA TYR A 249 2.45 -19.74 10.99
C TYR A 249 3.40 -20.88 11.38
N ASP A 250 2.92 -21.79 12.22
CA ASP A 250 3.64 -23.01 12.58
C ASP A 250 3.52 -24.12 11.53
N ASP A 251 4.53 -24.99 11.49
CA ASP A 251 4.55 -26.28 10.80
C ASP A 251 5.19 -27.37 11.67
N ASP A 252 5.38 -28.55 11.10
CA ASP A 252 5.91 -29.72 11.81
C ASP A 252 7.36 -29.52 12.31
N GLU A 253 8.10 -28.54 11.78
CA GLU A 253 9.51 -28.25 12.11
C GLU A 253 9.68 -26.98 12.96
N GLY A 254 8.63 -26.16 13.11
CA GLY A 254 8.62 -24.99 13.99
C GLY A 254 7.75 -23.83 13.48
N GLY A 255 7.98 -22.64 14.05
CA GLY A 255 7.17 -21.45 13.79
C GLY A 255 7.92 -20.31 13.12
N ALA A 256 7.16 -19.32 12.65
CA ALA A 256 7.73 -18.07 12.19
C ALA A 256 8.47 -17.33 13.32
N LYS A 257 9.52 -16.57 12.97
CA LYS A 257 10.28 -15.78 13.94
C LYS A 257 9.43 -14.70 14.62
N SER A 258 8.44 -14.16 13.91
CA SER A 258 7.44 -13.24 14.43
C SER A 258 6.27 -13.13 13.45
N ALA A 259 5.17 -12.53 13.88
CA ALA A 259 4.02 -12.19 13.05
C ALA A 259 4.37 -11.27 11.85
N HIS A 260 5.54 -10.61 11.87
CA HIS A 260 6.08 -9.81 10.77
C HIS A 260 7.06 -10.59 9.86
N ASP A 261 7.79 -11.56 10.39
CA ASP A 261 8.81 -12.30 9.66
C ASP A 261 8.21 -13.63 9.18
N ALA A 262 7.30 -13.52 8.21
CA ALA A 262 6.54 -14.63 7.63
C ALA A 262 7.44 -15.69 6.95
N ASN A 263 7.10 -16.97 7.17
CA ASN A 263 7.71 -18.17 6.58
C ASN A 263 6.89 -18.76 5.41
N TYR A 264 5.64 -18.33 5.23
CA TYR A 264 4.74 -18.82 4.17
C TYR A 264 4.31 -17.74 3.18
N LEU A 265 4.00 -18.17 1.96
CA LEU A 265 3.16 -17.45 1.00
C LEU A 265 1.93 -18.32 0.68
N THR A 266 0.76 -17.93 1.19
CA THR A 266 -0.47 -18.71 1.07
C THR A 266 -1.47 -18.03 0.13
N PHE A 267 -2.19 -18.81 -0.68
CA PHE A 267 -3.28 -18.35 -1.54
C PHE A 267 -4.63 -18.67 -0.91
N HIS A 268 -5.58 -17.74 -1.04
CA HIS A 268 -6.90 -17.82 -0.40
C HIS A 268 -7.98 -17.27 -1.33
N LYS A 269 -9.23 -17.68 -1.06
CA LYS A 269 -10.42 -17.19 -1.72
C LYS A 269 -11.48 -16.81 -0.67
N VAL A 270 -12.08 -15.64 -0.81
CA VAL A 270 -13.28 -15.19 -0.08
C VAL A 270 -14.46 -15.27 -1.03
N GLU A 271 -15.32 -16.25 -0.81
CA GLU A 271 -16.49 -16.46 -1.66
C GLU A 271 -17.60 -15.46 -1.33
N SER A 272 -18.26 -14.96 -2.37
CA SER A 272 -19.42 -14.06 -2.28
C SER A 272 -19.19 -12.90 -1.30
N PHE A 273 -18.08 -12.17 -1.48
CA PHE A 273 -17.63 -11.16 -0.52
C PHE A 273 -18.66 -10.04 -0.29
N LYS A 274 -19.53 -9.79 -1.29
CA LYS A 274 -20.59 -8.77 -1.24
C LYS A 274 -21.73 -9.11 -0.27
N SER A 275 -21.87 -10.38 0.11
CA SER A 275 -22.90 -10.85 1.05
C SER A 275 -22.34 -11.17 2.44
N LYS A 276 -21.07 -10.82 2.70
CA LYS A 276 -20.45 -10.99 4.01
C LYS A 276 -20.95 -9.96 5.01
#